data_AF-A0A090U0J7-F1
#
_entry.id   AF-A0A090U0J7-F1
#
_cell.length_a   1.000
_cell.length_b   1.000
_cell.length_c   1.000
_cell.angle_alpha   90.00
_cell.angle_beta   90.00
_cell.angle_gamma   90.00
#
_symmetry.space_group_name_H-M   'P 1'
#
loop_
_entity.id
_entity.type
_entity.pdbx_description
1 polymer ?
#
loop_
_entity_poly.entity_id
_entity_poly.type
_entity_poly.pdbx_seq_one_letter_code
_entity_poly.pdbx_strand_id
1 'polypeptide(L)'
;MGAVARNLGSKTPIRLVASAKSWLCHGGVNRRDSFLPQGSPEEVSKVSPLRATELYLEHLKDAWNHMHPEHSLEQQDVTITVPASFDPAARDLTAEAARNVGLAHLTLLEEPQAALYSWIDNSDDKWRDEVNVGDVVLVVDVGGGTTDLSLVAVTEQDGNLNLERVAVGEHILLGGDNMDLALAYRLKMKLAQDGKELQLGKFRR
;
A
#
# COMPACT_ATOMS: atom_id res chain seq x y z
N MET A 1 -9.39 -6.44 12.79
CA MET A 1 -8.79 -5.59 11.75
C MET A 1 -8.39 -4.24 12.32
N GLY A 2 -7.71 -3.39 11.55
CA GLY A 2 -7.41 -2.01 11.92
C GLY A 2 -6.61 -1.83 13.22
N ALA A 3 -6.94 -0.79 14.00
CA ALA A 3 -6.20 -0.39 15.18
C ALA A 3 -6.14 -1.48 16.27
N VAL A 4 -7.20 -2.28 16.42
CA VAL A 4 -7.25 -3.40 17.38
C VAL A 4 -6.26 -4.49 16.97
N ALA A 5 -6.24 -4.87 15.69
CA ALA A 5 -5.28 -5.84 15.17
C ALA A 5 -3.83 -5.35 15.36
N ARG A 6 -3.57 -4.05 15.13
CA ARG A 6 -2.26 -3.45 15.38
C ARG A 6 -1.87 -3.51 16.86
N ASN A 7 -2.79 -3.20 17.79
CA ASN A 7 -2.52 -3.21 19.22
C ASN A 7 -2.28 -4.63 19.77
N LEU A 8 -3.07 -5.61 19.35
CA LEU A 8 -2.87 -7.00 19.75
C LEU A 8 -1.64 -7.61 19.08
N GLY A 9 -1.41 -7.28 17.80
CA GLY A 9 -0.25 -7.70 17.04
C GLY A 9 1.08 -7.26 17.65
N SER A 10 1.14 -6.11 18.34
CA SER A 10 2.35 -5.71 19.06
C SER A 10 2.68 -6.62 20.26
N LYS A 11 1.69 -7.33 20.80
CA LYS A 11 1.84 -8.30 21.89
C LYS A 11 2.15 -9.70 21.37
N THR A 12 1.59 -10.07 20.22
CA THR A 12 1.82 -11.36 19.55
C THR A 12 2.14 -11.17 18.05
N PRO A 13 3.36 -10.68 17.70
CA PRO A 13 3.69 -10.34 16.31
C PRO A 13 3.60 -11.52 15.34
N ILE A 14 3.95 -12.73 15.80
CA ILE A 14 3.90 -13.97 15.00
C ILE A 14 2.48 -14.39 14.58
N ARG A 15 1.44 -13.71 15.10
CA ARG A 15 0.03 -13.93 14.75
C ARG A 15 -0.55 -12.80 13.91
N LEU A 16 0.23 -11.77 13.59
CA LEU A 16 -0.22 -10.59 12.86
C LEU A 16 0.06 -10.74 11.36
N VAL A 17 -0.99 -10.68 10.55
CA VAL A 17 -0.85 -10.46 9.10
C VAL A 17 -0.60 -8.98 8.85
N ALA A 18 0.56 -8.67 8.30
CA ALA A 18 0.96 -7.33 7.86
C ALA A 18 1.51 -7.40 6.42
N SER A 19 1.57 -6.25 5.75
CA SER A 19 2.15 -6.11 4.41
C SER A 19 1.58 -7.07 3.36
N ALA A 20 0.29 -7.44 3.46
CA ALA A 20 -0.30 -8.40 2.52
C ALA A 20 -0.28 -7.91 1.06
N LYS A 21 -0.31 -6.58 0.86
CA LYS A 21 -0.17 -5.93 -0.45
C LYS A 21 1.15 -6.31 -1.14
N SER A 22 2.26 -6.34 -0.40
CA SER A 22 3.58 -6.76 -0.91
C SER A 22 3.59 -8.23 -1.32
N TRP A 23 2.84 -9.08 -0.62
CA TRP A 23 2.69 -10.49 -0.99
C TRP A 23 1.75 -10.70 -2.17
N LEU A 24 0.77 -9.82 -2.34
CA LEU A 24 -0.16 -9.85 -3.47
C LEU A 24 0.52 -9.52 -4.80
N CYS A 25 1.57 -8.67 -4.80
CA CYS A 25 2.36 -8.39 -6.01
C CYS A 25 3.57 -9.30 -6.21
N HIS A 26 3.92 -10.12 -5.23
CA HIS A 26 5.07 -11.00 -5.35
C HIS A 26 4.77 -12.15 -6.35
N GLY A 27 5.42 -12.15 -7.51
CA GLY A 27 5.23 -13.17 -8.56
C GLY A 27 5.80 -14.56 -8.21
N GLY A 28 6.69 -14.64 -7.22
CA GLY A 28 7.33 -15.89 -6.80
C GLY A 28 6.49 -16.79 -5.89
N VAL A 29 5.27 -16.37 -5.52
CA VAL A 29 4.37 -17.13 -4.64
C VAL A 29 3.01 -17.33 -5.28
N ASN A 30 2.32 -18.40 -4.89
CA ASN A 30 0.91 -18.54 -5.18
C ASN A 30 0.10 -17.65 -4.24
N ARG A 31 -0.44 -16.56 -4.79
CA ARG A 31 -1.18 -15.50 -4.07
C ARG A 31 -2.51 -15.98 -3.49
N ARG A 32 -2.93 -17.22 -3.78
CA ARG A 32 -4.13 -17.88 -3.25
C ARG A 32 -3.84 -18.87 -2.13
N ASP A 33 -2.58 -19.26 -1.94
CA ASP A 33 -2.22 -20.21 -0.89
C ASP A 33 -2.18 -19.52 0.47
N SER A 34 -2.62 -20.22 1.51
CA SER A 34 -2.68 -19.68 2.86
C SER A 34 -1.35 -19.84 3.59
N PHE A 35 -0.52 -18.80 3.56
CA PHE A 35 0.80 -18.79 4.19
C PHE A 35 1.07 -17.60 5.12
N LEU A 36 0.16 -16.61 5.19
CA LEU A 36 0.28 -15.46 6.07
C LEU A 36 -0.47 -15.72 7.39
N PRO A 37 0.09 -15.37 8.57
CA PRO A 37 1.39 -14.72 8.76
C PRO A 37 2.55 -15.71 8.59
N GLN A 38 3.62 -15.28 7.93
CA GLN A 38 4.79 -16.13 7.68
C GLN A 38 5.54 -16.43 8.99
N GLY A 39 6.05 -17.65 9.14
CA GLY A 39 6.81 -18.06 10.33
C GLY A 39 5.95 -18.26 11.59
N SER A 40 4.62 -18.23 11.46
CA SER A 40 3.72 -18.54 12.57
C SER A 40 3.73 -20.03 12.93
N PRO A 41 3.50 -20.39 14.21
CA PRO A 41 3.26 -21.77 14.64
C PRO A 41 2.13 -22.45 13.86
N GLU A 42 2.12 -23.78 13.82
CA GLU A 42 1.13 -24.58 13.07
C GLU A 42 -0.31 -24.37 13.59
N GLU A 43 -0.48 -24.09 14.88
CA GLU A 43 -1.79 -23.81 15.47
C GLU A 43 -2.38 -22.44 15.07
N VAL A 44 -1.60 -21.59 14.40
CA VAL A 44 -2.06 -20.29 13.92
C VAL A 44 -2.70 -20.46 12.54
N SER A 45 -3.99 -20.13 12.45
CA SER A 45 -4.71 -20.11 11.18
C SER A 45 -4.07 -19.12 10.22
N LYS A 46 -3.74 -19.59 9.02
CA LYS A 46 -3.15 -18.79 7.96
C LYS A 46 -4.20 -18.38 6.94
N VAL A 47 -3.92 -17.28 6.24
CA VAL A 47 -4.71 -16.75 5.12
C VAL A 47 -3.82 -16.50 3.92
N SER A 48 -4.43 -16.45 2.74
CA SER A 48 -3.73 -16.06 1.53
C SER A 48 -3.60 -14.54 1.40
N PRO A 49 -2.64 -14.04 0.60
CA PRO A 49 -2.58 -12.62 0.25
C PRO A 49 -3.91 -12.09 -0.29
N LEU A 50 -4.58 -12.84 -1.17
CA LEU A 50 -5.91 -12.48 -1.66
C LEU A 50 -6.93 -12.35 -0.52
N ARG A 51 -7.02 -13.36 0.35
CA ARG A 51 -7.98 -13.33 1.47
C ARG A 51 -7.68 -12.20 2.46
N ALA A 52 -6.41 -11.90 2.70
CA ALA A 52 -6.02 -10.75 3.51
C ALA A 52 -6.50 -9.42 2.89
N THR A 53 -6.37 -9.26 1.56
CA THR A 53 -6.89 -8.09 0.83
C THR A 53 -8.41 -7.99 0.93
N GLU A 54 -9.14 -9.09 0.75
CA GLU A 54 -10.60 -9.12 0.95
C GLU A 54 -10.98 -8.65 2.36
N LEU A 55 -10.31 -9.16 3.40
CA LEU A 55 -10.57 -8.77 4.78
C LEU A 55 -10.30 -7.28 5.01
N TYR A 56 -9.29 -6.69 4.36
CA TYR A 56 -9.04 -5.25 4.43
C TYR A 56 -10.17 -4.45 3.77
N LEU A 57 -10.60 -4.84 2.57
CA LEU A 57 -11.68 -4.17 1.85
C LEU A 57 -13.02 -4.31 2.57
N GLU A 58 -13.33 -5.49 3.10
CA GLU A 58 -14.51 -5.74 3.94
C GLU A 58 -14.50 -4.83 5.18
N HIS A 59 -13.36 -4.70 5.86
CA HIS A 59 -13.26 -3.81 7.01
C HIS A 59 -13.49 -2.33 6.66
N LEU A 60 -12.98 -1.86 5.52
CA LEU A 60 -13.20 -0.49 5.05
C LEU A 60 -14.66 -0.25 4.66
N LYS A 61 -15.26 -1.23 3.98
CA LYS A 61 -16.67 -1.23 3.62
C LYS A 61 -17.58 -1.15 4.84
N ASP A 62 -17.35 -2.01 5.83
CA ASP A 62 -18.12 -2.02 7.07
C ASP A 62 -17.98 -0.69 7.83
N ALA A 63 -16.76 -0.13 7.87
CA ALA A 63 -16.52 1.16 8.50
C ALA A 63 -17.25 2.30 7.76
N TRP A 64 -17.23 2.31 6.43
CA TRP A 64 -17.98 3.26 5.63
C TRP A 64 -19.49 3.15 5.86
N ASN A 65 -20.04 1.93 5.77
CA ASN A 65 -21.47 1.67 5.93
C ASN A 65 -21.97 2.05 7.32
N HIS A 66 -21.13 1.88 8.34
CA HIS A 66 -21.44 2.34 9.69
C HIS A 66 -21.53 3.87 9.77
N MET A 67 -20.63 4.60 9.11
CA MET A 67 -20.64 6.07 9.10
C MET A 67 -21.68 6.67 8.14
N HIS A 68 -22.07 5.92 7.09
CA HIS A 68 -22.99 6.37 6.05
C HIS A 68 -24.11 5.32 5.81
N PRO A 69 -25.04 5.13 6.75
CA PRO A 69 -26.05 4.06 6.67
C PRO A 69 -26.97 4.14 5.45
N GLU A 70 -27.21 5.35 4.93
CA GLU A 70 -28.05 5.61 3.76
C GLU A 70 -27.27 5.53 2.43
N HIS A 71 -25.94 5.46 2.50
CA HIS A 71 -25.05 5.47 1.33
C HIS A 71 -24.04 4.33 1.44
N SER A 72 -24.53 3.09 1.44
CA SER A 72 -23.66 1.91 1.52
C SER A 72 -22.60 1.92 0.40
N LEU A 73 -21.37 1.54 0.73
CA LEU A 73 -20.21 1.59 -0.16
C LEU A 73 -20.41 0.71 -1.40
N GLU A 74 -21.13 -0.41 -1.27
CA GLU A 74 -21.45 -1.33 -2.37
C GLU A 74 -22.29 -0.70 -3.48
N GLN A 75 -22.98 0.40 -3.19
CA GLN A 75 -23.82 1.14 -4.14
C GLN A 75 -23.09 2.36 -4.75
N GLN A 76 -21.82 2.57 -4.40
CA GLN A 76 -21.03 3.69 -4.89
C GLN A 76 -20.08 3.24 -6.00
N ASP A 77 -19.65 4.19 -6.83
CA ASP A 77 -18.48 4.01 -7.69
C ASP A 77 -17.21 4.15 -6.85
N VAL A 78 -16.43 3.08 -6.75
CA VAL A 78 -15.25 3.02 -5.87
C VAL A 78 -13.96 3.01 -6.68
N THR A 79 -13.12 4.02 -6.48
CA THR A 79 -11.75 4.00 -7.01
C THR A 79 -10.81 3.37 -5.98
N ILE A 80 -10.10 2.30 -6.38
CA ILE A 80 -9.10 1.62 -5.55
C ILE A 80 -7.72 1.87 -6.15
N THR A 81 -6.82 2.42 -5.34
CA THR A 81 -5.44 2.67 -5.79
C THR A 81 -4.59 1.41 -5.75
N VAL A 82 -3.72 1.24 -6.75
CA VAL A 82 -2.76 0.14 -6.84
C VAL A 82 -1.36 0.69 -7.20
N PRO A 83 -0.27 0.05 -6.77
CA PRO A 83 1.08 0.47 -7.16
C PRO A 83 1.24 0.37 -8.67
N ALA A 84 1.95 1.32 -9.27
CA ALA A 84 2.25 1.25 -10.71
C ALA A 84 3.08 0.00 -11.07
N SER A 85 3.88 -0.49 -10.12
CA SER A 85 4.70 -1.71 -10.25
C SER A 85 3.89 -3.02 -10.22
N PHE A 86 2.59 -2.98 -9.91
CA PHE A 86 1.76 -4.20 -9.95
C PHE A 86 1.64 -4.77 -11.36
N ASP A 87 2.00 -6.05 -11.48
CA ASP A 87 1.72 -6.83 -12.69
C ASP A 87 0.20 -6.98 -12.93
N PRO A 88 -0.23 -7.33 -14.16
CA PRO A 88 -1.65 -7.50 -14.47
C PRO A 88 -2.35 -8.48 -13.53
N ALA A 89 -1.69 -9.57 -13.15
CA ALA A 89 -2.29 -10.57 -12.25
C ALA A 89 -2.56 -10.02 -10.85
N ALA A 90 -1.72 -9.13 -10.32
CA ALA A 90 -1.92 -8.50 -9.01
C ALA A 90 -3.06 -7.47 -9.06
N ARG A 91 -3.20 -6.75 -10.18
CA ARG A 91 -4.33 -5.84 -10.44
C ARG A 91 -5.64 -6.64 -10.51
N ASP A 92 -5.65 -7.74 -11.25
CA ASP A 92 -6.82 -8.62 -11.37
C ASP A 92 -7.24 -9.20 -10.03
N LEU A 93 -6.29 -9.66 -9.21
CA LEU A 93 -6.56 -10.16 -7.86
C LEU A 93 -7.09 -9.06 -6.93
N THR A 94 -6.64 -7.81 -7.09
CA THR A 94 -7.17 -6.68 -6.32
C THR A 94 -8.63 -6.39 -6.70
N ALA A 95 -8.93 -6.37 -8.00
CA ALA A 95 -10.29 -6.21 -8.50
C ALA A 95 -11.19 -7.39 -8.11
N GLU A 96 -10.65 -8.62 -8.10
CA GLU A 96 -11.36 -9.81 -7.61
C GLU A 96 -11.69 -9.70 -6.13
N ALA A 97 -10.71 -9.32 -5.28
CA ALA A 97 -10.94 -9.13 -3.86
C ALA A 97 -12.08 -8.13 -3.59
N ALA A 98 -12.09 -7.02 -4.33
CA ALA A 98 -13.14 -6.01 -4.24
C ALA A 98 -14.52 -6.55 -4.64
N ARG A 99 -14.61 -7.28 -5.76
CA ARG A 99 -15.85 -7.93 -6.18
C ARG A 99 -16.34 -8.96 -5.17
N ASN A 100 -15.44 -9.75 -4.58
CA ASN A 100 -15.77 -10.79 -3.60
C ASN A 100 -16.42 -10.20 -2.33
N VAL A 101 -16.15 -8.94 -1.99
CA VAL A 101 -16.77 -8.25 -0.84
C VAL A 101 -17.96 -7.37 -1.21
N GLY A 102 -18.40 -7.40 -2.48
CA GLY A 102 -19.59 -6.70 -2.97
C GLY A 102 -19.33 -5.36 -3.67
N LEU A 103 -18.07 -4.97 -3.88
CA LEU A 103 -17.72 -3.73 -4.61
C LEU A 103 -17.68 -4.02 -6.11
N ALA A 104 -18.84 -4.01 -6.77
CA ALA A 104 -18.98 -4.33 -8.20
C ALA A 104 -18.59 -3.17 -9.13
N HIS A 105 -18.87 -1.94 -8.71
CA HIS A 105 -18.59 -0.72 -9.46
C HIS A 105 -17.23 -0.16 -9.01
N LEU A 106 -16.16 -0.64 -9.65
CA LEU A 106 -14.81 -0.26 -9.26
C LEU A 106 -13.96 0.23 -10.43
N THR A 107 -13.08 1.18 -10.14
CA THR A 107 -11.99 1.61 -11.03
C THR A 107 -10.67 1.43 -10.32
N LEU A 108 -9.71 0.77 -10.96
CA LEU A 108 -8.34 0.75 -10.47
C LEU A 108 -7.61 1.98 -10.97
N LEU A 109 -6.92 2.68 -10.05
CA LEU A 109 -6.09 3.84 -10.36
C LEU A 109 -4.66 3.60 -9.89
N GLU A 110 -3.67 3.97 -10.69
CA GLU A 110 -2.28 3.86 -10.24
C GLU A 110 -1.99 4.90 -9.16
N GLU A 111 -1.35 4.50 -8.06
CA GLU A 111 -0.95 5.37 -6.95
C GLU A 111 -0.20 6.64 -7.39
N PRO A 112 0.80 6.59 -8.29
CA PRO A 112 1.46 7.81 -8.73
C PRO A 112 0.53 8.75 -9.52
N GLN A 113 -0.46 8.22 -10.25
CA GLN A 113 -1.45 9.06 -10.93
C GLN A 113 -2.41 9.69 -9.92
N ALA A 114 -2.85 8.94 -8.91
CA ALA A 114 -3.67 9.47 -7.82
C ALA A 114 -2.95 10.62 -7.09
N ALA A 115 -1.65 10.48 -6.82
CA ALA A 115 -0.84 11.52 -6.21
C ALA A 115 -0.75 12.79 -7.08
N LEU A 116 -0.60 12.63 -8.40
CA LEU A 116 -0.58 13.76 -9.33
C LEU A 116 -1.92 14.46 -9.45
N TYR A 117 -3.03 13.72 -9.52
CA TYR A 117 -4.37 14.32 -9.50
C TYR A 117 -4.63 15.09 -8.21
N SER A 118 -4.19 14.54 -7.07
CA SER A 118 -4.25 15.26 -5.81
C SER A 118 -3.40 16.54 -5.84
N TRP A 119 -2.18 16.50 -6.41
CA TRP A 119 -1.35 17.70 -6.51
C TRP A 119 -2.01 18.78 -7.39
N ILE A 120 -2.54 18.40 -8.56
CA ILE A 120 -3.28 19.32 -9.44
C ILE A 120 -4.47 19.96 -8.73
N ASP A 121 -5.29 19.16 -8.05
CA ASP A 121 -6.49 19.62 -7.33
C ASP A 121 -6.13 20.61 -6.21
N ASN A 122 -5.04 20.35 -5.48
CA ASN A 122 -4.58 21.22 -4.40
C ASN A 122 -3.85 22.50 -4.88
N SER A 123 -3.53 22.62 -6.17
CA SER A 123 -2.82 23.78 -6.71
C SER A 123 -3.75 24.90 -7.19
N ASP A 124 -5.08 24.75 -7.11
CA ASP A 124 -6.07 25.75 -7.57
C ASP A 124 -5.74 26.29 -8.98
N ASP A 125 -5.49 25.38 -9.95
CA ASP A 125 -5.03 25.65 -11.32
C ASP A 125 -3.62 26.26 -11.49
N LYS A 126 -2.93 26.66 -10.41
CA LYS A 126 -1.57 27.23 -10.47
C LYS A 126 -0.49 26.25 -10.87
N TRP A 127 -0.77 24.95 -10.84
CA TRP A 127 0.19 23.92 -11.23
C TRP A 127 0.73 24.15 -12.65
N ARG A 128 -0.06 24.77 -13.53
CA ARG A 128 0.31 25.12 -14.90
C ARG A 128 1.39 26.20 -14.98
N ASP A 129 1.53 27.02 -13.94
CA ASP A 129 2.60 28.01 -13.82
C ASP A 129 3.86 27.40 -13.20
N GLU A 130 3.76 26.23 -12.56
CA GLU A 130 4.85 25.53 -11.88
C GLU A 130 5.62 24.56 -12.80
N VAL A 131 5.05 24.20 -13.96
CA VAL A 131 5.65 23.25 -14.90
C VAL A 131 5.56 23.71 -16.35
N ASN A 132 6.53 23.30 -17.16
CA ASN A 132 6.60 23.58 -18.59
C ASN A 132 6.54 22.28 -19.40
N VAL A 133 6.11 22.37 -20.65
CA VAL A 133 6.19 21.24 -21.60
C VAL A 133 7.65 20.76 -21.70
N GLY A 134 7.86 19.47 -21.50
CA GLY A 134 9.19 18.84 -21.45
C GLY A 134 9.74 18.64 -20.04
N ASP A 135 9.13 19.24 -19.01
CA ASP A 135 9.47 18.94 -17.62
C ASP A 135 9.09 17.50 -17.26
N VAL A 136 9.81 16.94 -16.30
CA VAL A 136 9.56 15.60 -15.77
C VAL A 136 9.34 15.69 -14.27
N VAL A 137 8.15 15.28 -13.83
CA VAL A 137 7.77 15.16 -12.42
C VAL A 137 8.15 13.77 -11.94
N LEU A 138 8.92 13.72 -10.85
CA LEU A 138 9.22 12.47 -10.14
C LEU A 138 8.24 12.30 -8.98
N VAL A 139 7.39 11.29 -9.06
CA VAL A 139 6.56 10.86 -7.94
C VAL A 139 7.34 9.84 -7.11
N VAL A 140 7.48 10.14 -5.82
CA VAL A 140 8.17 9.30 -4.83
C VAL A 140 7.15 8.80 -3.82
N ASP A 141 6.71 7.55 -3.96
CA ASP A 141 5.80 6.90 -2.99
C ASP A 141 6.61 6.00 -2.06
N VAL A 142 6.71 6.38 -0.78
CA VAL A 142 7.39 5.63 0.27
C VAL A 142 6.36 5.07 1.23
N GLY A 143 5.98 3.81 1.01
CA GLY A 143 5.03 3.10 1.84
C GLY A 143 5.67 2.42 3.06
N GLY A 144 4.87 1.55 3.70
CA GLY A 144 5.33 0.77 4.85
C GLY A 144 6.42 -0.24 4.50
N GLY A 145 6.23 -1.02 3.43
CA GLY A 145 7.19 -2.06 3.02
C GLY A 145 7.88 -1.81 1.68
N THR A 146 7.44 -0.82 0.92
CA THR A 146 7.83 -0.63 -0.48
C THR A 146 8.05 0.84 -0.80
N THR A 147 8.93 1.09 -1.75
CA THR A 147 9.12 2.40 -2.36
C THR A 147 8.92 2.26 -3.85
N ASP A 148 7.97 3.01 -4.39
CA ASP A 148 7.60 3.01 -5.80
C ASP A 148 7.92 4.40 -6.37
N LEU A 149 8.73 4.43 -7.43
CA LEU A 149 9.16 5.66 -8.10
C LEU A 149 8.52 5.72 -9.49
N SER A 150 8.00 6.88 -9.88
CA SER A 150 7.43 7.06 -11.22
C SER A 150 7.82 8.39 -11.81
N LEU A 151 8.19 8.39 -13.09
CA LEU A 151 8.45 9.60 -13.86
C LEU A 151 7.24 9.92 -14.73
N VAL A 152 6.80 11.16 -14.66
CA VAL A 152 5.66 11.67 -15.43
C VAL A 152 6.10 12.91 -16.18
N ALA A 153 6.09 12.83 -17.50
CA ALA A 153 6.44 13.94 -18.37
C ALA A 153 5.24 14.87 -18.54
N VAL A 154 5.54 16.17 -18.57
CA VAL A 154 4.59 17.22 -18.92
C VAL A 154 4.60 17.35 -20.43
N THR A 155 3.51 16.95 -21.06
CA THR A 155 3.31 17.03 -22.51
C THR A 155 2.21 18.05 -22.84
N GLU A 156 2.01 18.32 -24.12
CA GLU A 156 0.91 19.16 -24.59
C GLU A 156 0.06 18.36 -25.58
N GLN A 157 -1.26 18.38 -25.36
CA GLN A 157 -2.23 17.78 -26.26
C GLN A 157 -3.39 18.77 -26.46
N ASP A 158 -3.69 19.10 -27.72
CA ASP A 158 -4.77 20.03 -28.08
C ASP A 158 -4.69 21.39 -27.35
N GLY A 159 -3.48 21.91 -27.16
CA GLY A 159 -3.22 23.18 -26.45
C GLY A 159 -3.40 23.13 -24.94
N ASN A 160 -3.57 21.93 -24.37
CA ASN A 160 -3.66 21.71 -22.93
C ASN A 160 -2.45 20.90 -22.43
N LEU A 161 -1.90 21.31 -21.28
CA LEU A 161 -0.91 20.50 -20.58
C LEU A 161 -1.53 19.14 -20.21
N ASN A 162 -0.78 18.09 -20.49
CA ASN A 162 -1.11 16.71 -20.17
C ASN A 162 0.04 16.08 -19.37
N LEU A 163 -0.29 15.12 -18.51
CA LEU A 163 0.69 14.42 -17.67
C LEU A 163 0.75 12.95 -18.11
N GLU A 164 1.85 12.57 -18.75
CA GLU A 164 2.05 11.23 -19.28
C GLU A 164 3.11 10.47 -18.49
N ARG A 165 2.75 9.30 -17.97
CA ARG A 165 3.72 8.46 -17.25
C ARG A 165 4.72 7.85 -18.24
N VAL A 166 5.99 8.18 -18.09
CA VAL A 166 7.06 7.75 -19.01
C VAL A 166 7.95 6.65 -18.46
N ALA A 167 8.05 6.51 -17.13
CA ALA A 167 8.80 5.41 -16.52
C ALA A 167 8.26 5.02 -15.14
N VAL A 168 8.48 3.76 -14.77
CA VAL A 168 8.22 3.22 -13.43
C VAL A 168 9.51 2.57 -12.97
N GLY A 169 9.95 2.92 -11.77
CA GLY A 169 11.11 2.31 -11.13
C GLY A 169 10.84 0.86 -10.77
N GLU A 170 11.92 0.11 -10.51
CA GLU A 170 11.78 -1.23 -9.95
C GLU A 170 11.09 -1.18 -8.60
N HIS A 171 10.34 -2.23 -8.27
CA HIS A 171 9.68 -2.34 -6.97
C HIS A 171 10.73 -2.54 -5.87
N ILE A 172 10.99 -1.51 -5.07
CA ILE A 172 12.02 -1.55 -4.03
C ILE A 172 11.39 -2.05 -2.72
N LEU A 173 11.91 -3.14 -2.16
CA LEU A 173 11.55 -3.64 -0.82
C LEU A 173 12.20 -2.80 0.30
N LEU A 174 11.93 -1.51 0.26
CA LEU A 174 12.41 -0.51 1.21
C LEU A 174 11.23 0.38 1.59
N GLY A 175 10.96 0.54 2.88
CA GLY A 175 9.93 1.45 3.37
C GLY A 175 10.08 1.75 4.85
N GLY A 176 9.00 2.20 5.47
CA GLY A 176 8.93 2.45 6.91
C GLY A 176 9.41 1.27 7.77
N ASP A 177 9.17 0.03 7.33
CA ASP A 177 9.58 -1.19 8.02
C ASP A 177 11.10 -1.29 8.18
N ASN A 178 11.85 -0.90 7.14
CA ASN A 178 13.31 -0.89 7.15
C ASN A 178 13.84 0.29 7.99
N MET A 179 13.16 1.43 7.93
CA MET A 179 13.50 2.61 8.74
C MET A 179 13.31 2.32 10.25
N ASP A 180 12.19 1.70 10.62
CA ASP A 180 11.90 1.25 11.98
C ASP A 180 12.97 0.29 12.49
N LEU A 181 13.38 -0.67 11.66
CA LEU A 181 14.43 -1.61 11.99
C LEU A 181 15.79 -0.92 12.20
N ALA A 182 16.16 0.02 11.31
CA ALA A 182 17.39 0.79 11.43
C ALA A 182 17.40 1.64 12.72
N LEU A 183 16.28 2.28 13.06
CA LEU A 183 16.11 3.01 14.32
C LEU A 183 16.22 2.09 15.54
N ALA A 184 15.62 0.91 15.50
CA ALA A 184 15.71 -0.07 16.59
C ALA A 184 17.15 -0.53 16.83
N TYR A 185 17.92 -0.81 15.77
CA TYR A 185 19.35 -1.14 15.89
C TYR A 185 20.15 0.02 16.48
N ARG A 186 19.93 1.25 16.00
CA ARG A 186 20.61 2.43 16.53
C ARG A 186 20.30 2.66 18.01
N LEU A 187 19.05 2.48 18.43
CA LEU A 187 18.64 2.59 19.82
C LEU A 187 19.31 1.51 20.69
N LYS A 188 19.35 0.25 20.21
CA LYS A 188 20.06 -0.81 20.91
C LYS A 188 21.53 -0.47 21.14
N MET A 189 22.22 0.04 20.10
CA MET A 189 23.64 0.41 20.22
C MET A 189 23.84 1.50 21.27
N LYS A 190 22.98 2.53 21.28
CA LYS A 190 23.04 3.60 22.27
C LYS A 190 22.80 3.09 23.70
N LEU A 191 21.78 2.24 23.89
CA LEU A 191 21.48 1.68 25.20
C LEU A 191 22.59 0.75 25.70
N ALA A 192 23.22 -0.01 24.81
CA ALA A 192 24.37 -0.85 25.16
C ALA A 192 25.56 -0.01 25.67
N GLN A 193 25.78 1.19 25.10
CA GLN A 193 26.77 2.14 25.61
C GLN A 193 26.41 2.65 27.02
N ASP A 194 25.12 2.78 27.33
CA ASP A 194 24.60 3.15 28.64
C ASP A 194 24.46 1.95 29.62
N GLY A 195 25.01 0.78 29.26
CA GLY A 195 24.95 -0.44 30.08
C GLY A 195 23.59 -1.14 30.14
N LYS A 196 22.65 -0.77 29.25
CA LYS A 196 21.30 -1.35 29.16
C LYS A 196 21.20 -2.25 27.93
N GLU A 197 20.91 -3.53 28.12
CA GLU A 197 20.77 -4.47 27.02
C GLU A 197 19.32 -4.54 26.51
N LEU A 198 19.14 -4.41 25.19
CA LEU A 198 17.84 -4.51 24.54
C LEU A 198 17.79 -5.77 23.66
N GLN A 199 16.88 -6.69 23.99
CA GLN A 199 16.69 -7.92 23.23
C GLN A 199 15.89 -7.63 21.94
N LEU A 200 16.58 -7.69 20.79
CA LEU A 200 16.00 -7.47 19.46
C LEU A 200 15.14 -8.61 18.94
N GLY A 201 15.02 -9.73 19.66
CA GLY A 201 14.20 -10.89 19.24
C GLY A 201 12.73 -10.57 18.98
N LYS A 202 12.28 -9.35 19.31
CA LYS A 202 10.94 -8.81 19.05
C LYS A 202 10.80 -8.01 17.74
N PHE A 203 11.90 -7.75 17.00
CA PHE A 203 11.93 -6.87 15.82
C PHE A 203 12.35 -7.54 14.51
N ARG A 204 12.72 -8.83 14.52
CA ARG A 204 12.99 -9.56 13.28
C ARG A 204 11.67 -9.95 12.64
N ARG A 205 11.34 -9.32 11.51
CA ARG A 205 10.38 -9.83 10.53
C ARG A 205 11.05 -10.92 9.71
#